data_AF-A0A5D3WHL1-F1
#
_entry.id   AF-A0A5D3WHL1-F1
#
_cell.length_a   1.000
_cell.length_b   1.000
_cell.length_c   1.000
_cell.angle_alpha   90.00
_cell.angle_beta   90.00
_cell.angle_gamma   90.00
#
_symmetry.space_group_name_H-M   'P 1'
#
loop_
_entity.id
_entity.type
_entity.pdbx_description
1 polymer ?
#
loop_
_entity_poly.entity_id
_entity_poly.type
_entity_poly.pdbx_seq_one_letter_code
_entity_poly.pdbx_strand_id
1 'polypeptide(L)'
;MKRVRRFLLWSLVFLALLAGFDQLVLRMPAAGGPLQVVQSFYRDFRARLFALVSSGAPKSIDQVIDRAADTAEQAPAGLARKGPRYLYVDDRGTLQFADSLDDIPQSFRSSAQKLEK
;
A
#
# COMPACT_ATOMS: atom_id res chain seq x y z
N MET A 1 10.65 -39.59 26.48
CA MET A 1 11.38 -39.27 25.21
C MET A 1 10.63 -39.72 23.95
N LYS A 2 10.23 -41.00 23.78
CA LYS A 2 9.60 -41.48 22.52
C LYS A 2 8.29 -40.75 22.15
N ARG A 3 7.43 -40.45 23.12
CA ARG A 3 6.19 -39.67 22.90
C ARG A 3 6.47 -38.23 22.48
N VAL A 4 7.45 -37.58 23.13
CA VAL A 4 7.90 -36.22 22.79
C VAL A 4 8.52 -36.18 21.39
N ARG A 5 9.34 -37.17 21.05
CA ARG A 5 9.95 -37.26 19.71
C ARG A 5 8.91 -37.48 18.61
N ARG A 6 7.88 -38.31 18.89
CA ARG A 6 6.73 -38.49 18.00
C ARG A 6 5.93 -37.19 17.88
N PHE A 7 5.67 -36.50 18.99
CA PHE A 7 4.98 -35.21 18.99
C PHE A 7 5.73 -34.18 18.16
N LEU A 8 7.04 -33.98 18.40
CA LEU A 8 7.90 -33.07 17.63
C LEU A 8 7.90 -33.40 16.13
N LEU A 9 7.97 -34.69 15.78
CA LEU A 9 7.90 -35.12 14.37
C LEU A 9 6.55 -34.71 13.74
N TRP A 10 5.44 -34.96 14.44
CA TRP A 10 4.11 -34.58 13.96
C TRP A 10 3.93 -33.06 13.91
N SER A 11 4.48 -32.31 14.85
CA SER A 11 4.50 -30.84 14.81
C SER A 11 5.29 -30.32 13.61
N LEU A 12 6.46 -30.91 13.33
CA LEU A 12 7.27 -30.55 12.16
C LEU A 12 6.52 -30.83 10.85
N VAL A 13 5.89 -32.00 10.72
CA VAL A 13 5.07 -32.35 9.56
C VAL A 13 3.91 -31.38 9.41
N PHE A 14 3.23 -31.05 10.52
CA PHE A 14 2.15 -30.08 10.52
C PHE A 14 2.63 -28.68 10.06
N LEU A 15 3.76 -28.20 10.57
CA LEU A 15 4.39 -26.95 10.15
C LEU A 15 4.76 -26.97 8.66
N ALA A 16 5.29 -28.10 8.16
CA ALA A 16 5.63 -28.26 6.75
C ALA A 16 4.37 -28.22 5.86
N LEU A 17 3.28 -28.86 6.27
CA LEU A 17 2.00 -28.81 5.56
C LEU A 17 1.43 -27.38 5.56
N LEU A 18 1.50 -26.68 6.68
CA LEU A 18 1.05 -25.30 6.80
C LEU A 18 1.85 -24.37 5.88
N ALA A 19 3.18 -24.52 5.85
CA ALA A 19 4.05 -23.80 4.94
C ALA A 19 3.75 -24.15 3.46
N GLY A 20 3.46 -25.41 3.16
CA GLY A 20 3.02 -25.84 1.84
C GLY A 20 1.73 -25.16 1.40
N PHE A 21 0.75 -25.02 2.30
CA PHE A 21 -0.50 -24.32 2.03
C PHE A 21 -0.27 -22.81 1.82
N ASP A 22 0.56 -22.16 2.63
CA ASP A 22 0.99 -20.76 2.43
C ASP A 22 1.58 -20.58 1.02
N GLN A 23 2.49 -21.47 0.60
CA GLN A 23 3.06 -21.42 -0.74
C GLN A 23 2.04 -21.67 -1.86
N LEU A 24 1.07 -22.55 -1.63
CA LEU A 24 0.00 -22.83 -2.59
C LEU A 24 -0.84 -21.58 -2.83
N VAL A 25 -1.29 -20.90 -1.76
CA VAL A 25 -2.05 -19.65 -1.88
C VAL A 25 -1.21 -18.55 -2.53
N LEU A 26 0.10 -18.51 -2.29
CA LEU A 26 0.97 -17.51 -2.91
C LEU A 26 1.24 -17.77 -4.40
N ARG A 27 1.39 -19.03 -4.83
CA ARG A 27 1.88 -19.35 -6.18
C ARG A 27 0.80 -19.79 -7.15
N MET A 28 -0.38 -20.19 -6.68
CA MET A 28 -1.46 -20.61 -7.56
C MET A 28 -1.91 -19.42 -8.42
N PRO A 29 -1.92 -19.55 -9.77
CA PRO A 29 -2.47 -18.50 -10.61
C PRO A 29 -3.98 -18.43 -10.37
N ALA A 30 -4.46 -17.33 -9.77
CA ALA A 30 -5.89 -17.13 -9.66
C ALA A 30 -6.47 -16.92 -11.07
N ALA A 31 -7.31 -17.85 -11.52
CA ALA A 31 -7.95 -17.86 -12.83
C ALA A 31 -9.05 -16.79 -13.00
N GLY A 32 -8.91 -15.64 -12.35
CA GLY A 32 -9.95 -14.60 -12.25
C GLY A 32 -11.06 -14.96 -11.25
N GLY A 33 -11.90 -13.97 -10.93
CA GLY A 33 -13.07 -14.15 -10.06
C GLY A 33 -12.77 -14.16 -8.55
N PRO A 34 -13.64 -14.78 -7.73
CA PRO A 34 -13.56 -14.68 -6.26
C PRO A 34 -12.24 -15.16 -5.66
N LEU A 35 -11.61 -16.17 -6.26
CA LEU A 35 -10.34 -16.71 -5.81
C LEU A 35 -9.20 -15.68 -5.91
N GLN A 36 -9.26 -14.78 -6.89
CA GLN A 36 -8.27 -13.71 -7.05
C GLN A 36 -8.37 -12.68 -5.93
N VAL A 37 -9.60 -12.34 -5.52
CA VAL A 37 -9.86 -11.40 -4.43
C VAL A 37 -9.37 -11.97 -3.09
N VAL A 38 -9.64 -13.25 -2.84
CA VAL A 38 -9.15 -13.93 -1.62
C VAL A 38 -7.62 -14.00 -1.63
N GLN A 39 -7.01 -14.30 -2.77
CA GLN A 39 -5.56 -14.37 -2.91
C GLN A 39 -4.90 -12.99 -2.70
N SER A 40 -5.45 -11.93 -3.28
CA SER A 40 -4.92 -10.57 -3.13
C SER A 40 -5.03 -10.10 -1.67
N PHE A 41 -6.18 -10.34 -1.03
CA PHE A 41 -6.39 -10.08 0.38
C PHE A 41 -5.38 -10.84 1.25
N TYR A 42 -5.20 -12.14 1.01
CA TYR A 42 -4.25 -12.96 1.77
C TYR A 42 -2.81 -12.46 1.64
N ARG A 43 -2.39 -12.08 0.42
CA ARG A 43 -1.06 -11.52 0.17
C ARG A 43 -0.83 -10.21 0.92
N ASP A 44 -1.80 -9.29 0.89
CA ASP A 44 -1.71 -8.01 1.61
C ASP A 44 -1.68 -8.23 3.13
N PHE A 45 -2.57 -9.07 3.65
CA PHE A 45 -2.60 -9.43 5.06
C PHE A 45 -1.26 -10.01 5.54
N ARG A 46 -0.70 -10.97 4.80
CA ARG A 46 0.58 -11.59 5.13
C ARG A 46 1.73 -10.57 5.14
N ALA A 47 1.78 -9.68 4.15
CA ALA A 47 2.79 -8.63 4.08
C ALA A 47 2.71 -7.71 5.31
N ARG A 48 1.51 -7.29 5.70
CA ARG A 48 1.28 -6.45 6.89
C ARG A 48 1.60 -7.18 8.20
N LEU A 49 1.29 -8.46 8.28
CA LEU A 49 1.63 -9.28 9.46
C LEU A 49 3.14 -9.37 9.64
N PHE A 50 3.89 -9.61 8.57
CA PHE A 50 5.36 -9.61 8.65
C PHE A 50 5.93 -8.21 8.93
N ALA A 51 5.33 -7.16 8.37
CA ALA A 51 5.72 -5.79 8.69
C ALA A 51 5.50 -5.46 10.18
N LEU A 52 4.39 -5.91 10.76
CA LEU A 52 4.09 -5.75 12.18
C LEU A 52 5.12 -6.46 13.06
N VAL A 53 5.50 -7.68 12.70
CA VAL A 53 6.50 -8.47 13.45
C VAL A 53 7.92 -7.92 13.26
N SER A 54 8.27 -7.46 12.06
CA SER A 54 9.66 -7.12 11.72
C SER A 54 10.02 -5.66 11.94
N SER A 55 9.07 -4.74 11.74
CA SER A 55 9.37 -3.30 11.68
C SER A 55 8.97 -2.53 12.93
N GLY A 56 8.31 -3.16 13.90
CA GLY A 56 7.71 -2.46 15.03
C GLY A 56 6.66 -1.47 14.51
N ALA A 57 5.38 -1.85 14.53
CA ALA A 57 4.34 -0.94 14.07
C ALA A 57 4.49 0.44 14.74
N PRO A 58 4.31 1.53 13.96
CA PRO A 58 4.38 2.87 14.51
C PRO A 58 3.43 2.94 15.70
N LYS A 59 3.98 3.30 16.85
CA LYS A 59 3.26 3.31 18.13
C LYS A 59 2.36 4.53 18.27
N SER A 60 2.52 5.51 17.38
CA SER A 60 1.75 6.75 17.35
C SER A 60 1.53 7.24 15.91
N ILE A 61 0.55 8.14 15.76
CA ILE A 61 0.26 8.83 14.51
C ILE A 61 1.48 9.69 14.08
N ASP A 62 2.18 10.32 15.02
CA ASP A 62 3.37 11.12 14.72
C ASP A 62 4.46 10.29 14.02
N GLN A 63 4.71 9.06 14.47
CA GLN A 63 5.67 8.16 13.81
C GLN A 63 5.26 7.76 12.40
N VAL A 64 3.96 7.76 12.09
CA VAL A 64 3.46 7.54 10.73
C VAL A 64 3.74 8.76 9.87
N ILE A 65 3.52 9.96 10.41
CA ILE A 65 3.75 11.23 9.73
C ILE A 65 5.24 11.42 9.43
N ASP A 66 6.10 11.20 10.43
CA ASP A 66 7.55 11.32 10.29
C ASP A 66 8.09 10.33 9.25
N ARG A 67 7.66 9.07 9.30
CA ARG A 67 8.06 8.05 8.30
C ARG A 67 7.59 8.39 6.89
N ALA A 68 6.41 8.99 6.76
CA ALA A 68 5.90 9.44 5.46
C ALA A 68 6.72 10.61 4.92
N ALA A 69 7.16 11.53 5.79
CA ALA A 69 8.07 12.62 5.44
C ALA A 69 9.44 12.08 4.99
N ASP A 70 10.04 11.15 5.75
CA ASP A 70 11.31 10.51 5.40
C ASP A 70 11.26 9.75 4.06
N THR A 71 10.14 9.07 3.80
CA THR A 71 9.93 8.33 2.54
C THR A 71 9.74 9.28 1.35
N ALA A 72 9.13 10.44 1.56
CA ALA A 72 9.00 11.49 0.55
C ALA A 72 10.36 12.14 0.21
N GLU A 73 11.26 12.23 1.18
CA GLU A 73 12.61 12.77 1.01
C GLU A 73 13.56 11.79 0.28
N GLN A 74 13.32 10.48 0.40
CA GLN A 74 14.10 9.42 -0.26
C GLN A 74 13.59 9.04 -1.65
N ALA A 75 12.53 9.70 -2.15
CA ALA A 75 12.08 9.52 -3.52
C ALA A 75 13.19 9.96 -4.50
N PRO A 76 13.46 9.21 -5.58
CA PRO A 76 14.54 9.53 -6.50
C PRO A 76 14.34 10.96 -7.05
N ALA A 77 15.38 11.78 -6.93
CA ALA A 77 15.41 13.22 -7.24
C ALA A 77 15.02 13.60 -8.69
N GLY A 78 14.68 12.62 -9.54
CA GLY A 78 14.11 12.83 -10.88
C GLY A 78 12.58 12.96 -10.92
N LEU A 79 11.87 12.73 -9.80
CA LEU A 79 10.41 12.82 -9.70
C LEU A 79 9.93 13.82 -8.64
N ALA A 80 10.69 14.89 -8.41
CA ALA A 80 10.14 16.09 -7.78
C ALA A 80 9.09 16.70 -8.72
N ARG A 81 7.91 16.07 -8.82
CA ARG A 81 6.72 16.72 -9.34
C ARG A 81 6.48 17.89 -8.41
N LYS A 82 6.74 19.10 -8.92
CA LYS A 82 6.22 20.33 -8.34
C LYS A 82 4.75 20.04 -8.06
N GLY A 83 4.36 19.96 -6.79
CA GLY A 83 2.98 19.67 -6.42
C GLY A 83 2.01 20.63 -7.12
N PRO A 84 0.72 20.27 -7.17
CA PRO A 84 -0.27 21.04 -7.91
C PRO A 84 -0.23 22.50 -7.48
N ARG A 85 -0.12 23.40 -8.45
CA ARG A 85 0.08 24.83 -8.23
C ARG A 85 -1.22 25.61 -8.36
N TYR A 86 -2.26 24.97 -8.87
CA TYR A 86 -3.55 25.56 -9.12
C TYR A 86 -4.67 24.65 -8.62
N LEU A 87 -5.73 25.27 -8.12
CA LEU A 87 -6.97 24.68 -7.66
C LEU A 87 -8.10 25.30 -8.47
N TYR A 88 -9.01 24.49 -9.02
CA TYR A 88 -10.21 24.99 -9.72
C TYR A 88 -11.42 24.13 -9.41
N VAL A 89 -12.61 24.64 -9.71
CA VAL A 89 -13.88 23.92 -9.53
C VAL A 89 -14.46 23.59 -10.90
N ASP A 90 -14.85 22.34 -11.11
CA ASP A 90 -15.47 21.88 -12.36
C ASP A 90 -16.99 22.14 -12.42
N ASP A 91 -17.62 21.75 -13.52
CA ASP A 91 -19.05 21.88 -13.79
C ASP A 91 -19.94 21.11 -12.79
N ARG A 92 -19.36 20.14 -12.07
CA ARG A 92 -20.04 19.34 -11.05
C ARG A 92 -19.80 19.88 -9.64
N GLY A 93 -19.10 21.00 -9.50
CA GLY A 93 -18.76 21.57 -8.20
C GLY A 93 -17.64 20.82 -7.48
N THR A 94 -16.85 20.01 -8.19
CA THR A 94 -15.75 19.23 -7.59
C THR A 94 -14.45 20.03 -7.66
N LEU A 95 -13.67 20.00 -6.58
CA LEU A 95 -12.35 20.61 -6.51
C LEU A 95 -11.32 19.76 -7.25
N GLN A 96 -10.59 20.39 -8.17
CA GLN A 96 -9.59 19.78 -9.03
C GLN A 96 -8.24 20.49 -8.86
N PHE A 97 -7.15 19.73 -9.02
CA PHE A 97 -5.78 20.20 -8.85
C PHE A 97 -5.02 20.12 -10.17
N ALA A 98 -4.26 21.16 -10.50
CA ALA A 98 -3.47 21.24 -11.72
C ALA A 98 -2.06 21.76 -11.46
N ASP A 99 -1.08 21.27 -12.22
CA ASP A 99 0.33 21.66 -12.11
C ASP A 99 0.58 23.02 -12.78
N SER A 100 -0.13 23.31 -13.87
CA SER A 100 -0.08 24.57 -14.62
C SER A 100 -1.47 25.10 -14.98
N LEU A 101 -1.55 26.38 -15.36
CA LEU A 101 -2.79 26.98 -15.85
C LEU A 101 -3.22 26.39 -17.20
N ASP A 102 -2.28 25.88 -18.00
CA ASP A 102 -2.55 25.29 -19.30
C ASP A 102 -3.28 23.95 -19.20
N ASP A 103 -3.02 23.21 -18.11
CA ASP A 103 -3.67 21.93 -17.80
C ASP A 103 -5.16 22.10 -17.42
N ILE A 104 -5.59 23.32 -17.12
CA ILE A 104 -6.97 23.64 -16.76
C ILE A 104 -7.78 23.92 -18.04
N PRO A 105 -8.95 23.28 -18.24
CA PRO A 105 -9.81 23.60 -19.37
C PRO A 105 -10.18 25.09 -19.39
N GLN A 106 -10.21 25.69 -20.58
CA GLN A 106 -10.32 27.15 -20.73
C GLN A 106 -11.53 27.76 -19.99
N SER A 107 -12.65 27.03 -19.93
CA SER A 107 -13.87 27.43 -19.21
C SER A 107 -13.69 27.57 -17.70
N PHE A 108 -12.71 26.88 -17.11
CA PHE A 108 -12.47 26.83 -15.65
C PHE A 108 -11.22 27.62 -15.23
N ARG A 109 -10.49 28.24 -16.17
CA ARG A 109 -9.30 29.04 -15.85
C ARG A 109 -9.62 30.31 -15.06
N SER A 110 -10.81 30.87 -15.22
CA SER A 110 -11.25 32.07 -14.51
C SER A 110 -11.53 31.83 -13.02
N SER A 111 -11.92 30.60 -12.66
CA SER A 111 -12.11 30.16 -11.27
C SER A 111 -10.87 29.52 -10.67
N ALA A 112 -9.77 29.41 -11.43
CA ALA A 112 -8.54 28.81 -10.95
C ALA A 112 -7.81 29.73 -9.98
N GLN A 113 -7.48 29.20 -8.80
CA GLN A 113 -6.70 29.87 -7.78
C GLN A 113 -5.33 29.22 -7.65
N LYS A 114 -4.29 30.04 -7.56
CA LYS A 114 -2.92 29.56 -7.34
C LYS A 114 -2.74 29.17 -5.88
N LEU A 115 -2.16 28.00 -5.64
CA LEU A 115 -1.79 27.52 -4.31
C LEU A 115 -0.45 28.17 -3.93
N GLU A 116 -0.50 29.10 -2.98
CA GLU A 116 0.69 29.67 -2.34
C GLU A 116 1.34 28.58 -1.44
N LYS A 117 2.66 28.58 -1.37
CA LYS A 117 3.45 27.58 -0.64
C LYS A 117 3.58 27.94 0.83
#